data_AF-A0A7X9AK10-F1
#
_entry.id   AF-A0A7X9AK10-F1
#
_cell.length_a   1.000
_cell.length_b   1.000
_cell.length_c   1.000
_cell.angle_alpha   90.00
_cell.angle_beta   90.00
_cell.angle_gamma   90.00
#
_symmetry.space_group_name_H-M   'P 1'
#
loop_
_entity.id
_entity.type
_entity.pdbx_description
1 polymer ?
#
loop_
_entity_poly.entity_id
_entity_poly.type
_entity_poly.pdbx_seq_one_letter_code
_entity_poly.pdbx_strand_id
1 'polypeptide(L)' 'IDKIIVFKAEKVDGRRTQRIQIFYNCIGAIDLPK' A
#
# COMPACT_ATOMS: atom_id res chain seq x y z
N ILE A 1 3.45 -1.62 12.15
CA ILE A 1 3.64 -2.03 10.74
C ILE A 1 4.56 -3.23 10.78
N ASP A 2 4.18 -4.32 10.14
CA ASP A 2 4.91 -5.59 10.19
C ASP A 2 5.61 -5.89 8.86
N LYS A 3 4.93 -5.64 7.74
CA LYS A 3 5.47 -5.86 6.40
C LYS A 3 4.88 -4.89 5.40
N ILE A 4 5.70 -4.44 4.45
CA ILE A 4 5.26 -3.66 3.29
C ILE A 4 5.70 -4.42 2.04
N ILE A 5 4.77 -4.68 1.12
CA ILE A 5 5.05 -5.25 -0.19
C ILE A 5 4.78 -4.18 -1.23
N VAL A 6 5.82 -3.82 -1.99
CA VAL A 6 5.74 -2.84 -3.07
C VAL A 6 5.82 -3.60 -4.40
N PHE A 7 4.78 -3.44 -5.21
CA PHE A 7 4.73 -4.04 -6.54
C PHE A 7 5.44 -3.14 -7.55
N LYS A 8 5.88 -3.73 -8.66
CA LYS A 8 6.41 -2.98 -9.80
C LYS A 8 5.36 -1.97 -10.26
N ALA A 9 5.79 -0.74 -10.54
CA ALA A 9 4.90 0.27 -11.07
C ALA A 9 4.46 -0.09 -12.50
N GLU A 10 3.17 0.07 -12.78
CA GLU A 10 2.56 -0.24 -14.07
C GLU A 10 1.88 1.01 -14.63
N LYS A 11 1.67 1.04 -15.95
CA LYS A 11 0.93 2.11 -16.60
C LYS A 11 -0.49 1.60 -16.87
N VAL A 12 -1.46 2.11 -16.12
CA VAL A 12 -2.88 1.77 -16.28
C VAL A 12 -3.59 3.05 -16.73
N ASP A 13 -4.28 2.99 -17.87
CA ASP A 13 -5.03 4.12 -18.44
C ASP A 13 -4.23 5.42 -18.58
N GLY A 14 -2.97 5.30 -19.03
CA GLY A 14 -2.08 6.44 -19.21
C GLY A 14 -1.42 6.95 -17.92
N ARG A 15 -1.85 6.49 -16.74
CA ARG A 15 -1.31 6.87 -15.43
C ARG A 15 -0.35 5.82 -14.90
N ARG A 16 0.74 6.27 -14.27
CA ARG A 16 1.66 5.37 -13.57
C ARG A 16 1.07 5.04 -12.20
N THR A 17 0.67 3.79 -12.03
CA THR A 17 0.05 3.27 -10.80
C THR A 17 1.03 2.33 -10.12
N GLN A 18 1.16 2.47 -8.80
CA GLN A 18 1.95 1.55 -7.99
C GLN A 18 1.07 0.95 -6.91
N ARG A 19 0.94 -0.38 -6.95
CA ARG A 19 0.24 -1.12 -5.90
C ARG A 19 1.19 -1.30 -4.72
N ILE A 20 0.69 -1.02 -3.53
CA ILE A 20 1.39 -1.25 -2.27
C ILE A 20 0.45 -2.03 -1.35
N GLN A 21 0.94 -3.08 -0.70
CA GLN A 21 0.23 -3.79 0.36
C GLN A 21 0.96 -3.58 1.67
N ILE A 22 0.23 -3.12 2.69
CA ILE A 22 0.78 -2.87 4.02
C ILE A 22 0.13 -3.85 4.98
N PHE A 23 0.95 -4.68 5.61
CA PHE A 23 0.55 -5.60 6.68
C PHE A 23 0.80 -4.91 8.00
N TYR A 24 -0.28 -4.67 8.73
CA TYR A 24 -0.22 -4.16 10.08
C TYR A 24 -0.42 -5.32 11.05
N ASN A 25 0.62 -5.65 11.82
CA ASN A 25 0.42 -6.39 13.06
C ASN A 25 -0.10 -5.37 14.08
N CYS A 26 -1.41 -5.34 14.27
CA CYS A 26 -2.08 -4.38 15.13
C CYS A 26 -2.40 -5.01 16.49
N ILE A 27 -1.74 -4.50 17.52
CA ILE A 27 -2.37 -4.29 18.82
C ILE A 27 -2.61 -2.77 18.91
N GLY A 28 -3.67 -2.27 18.25
CA GLY A 28 -3.99 -0.82 18.22
C GLY A 28 -4.66 -0.34 16.93
N ALA A 29 -5.23 0.88 16.98
CA ALA A 29 -5.94 1.52 15.87
C ALA A 29 -4.97 2.17 14.86
N ILE A 30 -5.38 2.21 13.59
CA ILE A 30 -4.66 2.93 12.53
C ILE A 30 -5.61 3.86 11.79
N ASP A 31 -5.19 5.12 11.62
CA ASP A 31 -5.85 6.10 10.76
C ASP A 31 -5.18 6.12 9.39
N LEU A 32 -5.95 5.77 8.36
CA LEU A 32 -5.55 5.90 6.96
C LEU A 32 -6.11 7.24 6.42
N PRO A 33 -5.31 8.01 5.67
CA PRO A 33 -5.82 9.24 5.05
C PRO A 33 -6.93 8.91 4.04
N LYS A 34 -8.00 9.73 4.06
CA LYS A 34 -9.11 9.69 3.09
C LYS A 34 -8.70 10.24 1.73
#